data_AF-A0A6P1ZSM7-F1
#
_entry.id   AF-A0A6P1ZSM7-F1
#
_cell.length_a   1.000
_cell.length_b   1.000
_cell.length_c   1.000
_cell.angle_alpha   90.00
_cell.angle_beta   90.00
_cell.angle_gamma   90.00
#
_symmetry.space_group_name_H-M   'P 1'
#
loop_
_entity.id
_entity.type
_entity.pdbx_description
1 polymer ?
#
loop_
_entity_poly.entity_id
_entity_poly.type
_entity_poly.pdbx_seq_one_letter_code
_entity_poly.pdbx_strand_id
1 'polypeptide(L)'
;MAQSISLSLAKSPRSSTGFRVKIVALFQTLATLTVLLIALPLNALIVLISLLWDIVQWPLRKKPVMAAHPQTILVSGAKMTKALQLARCFHAAGHRVILIEGQKYWLSGHRFSKAVSGFYTVPEPQSDPEGYIQALVEIVKKEKVDVYVPVCSPVASYYDSLAKPALSEYCEVFHFDADVTLMLDDKFAFTDQARSLGLSVPKSFRITDPQQVINFDFSQETHKYILKNIAYDSVRRLNLTKLPCDTSEETAAFVNSLPISVENPWIMQEFIPGKELCTHSTVRDGELRLHCCSNSSAFQINYENVENPQIREWVQHFVQSLALTGQVSFDFIQAESGTVYAIECNPRTHSAITMFYNHPGVAEAYLGKVPLPAPTEPLASSKPTYWIYHEIWRLTGIRSWKQLQTSVNTLVKGTDAIYRFEDPVPFFTLHHWQIPLLLLKNLQQLKGWVKIDFNIGKLVELGGD
;
A
#
# COMPACT_ATOMS: atom_id res chain seq x y z
N MET A 1 5.33 -29.87 18.42
CA MET A 1 6.51 -29.98 17.52
C MET A 1 6.21 -29.17 16.27
N ALA A 2 6.52 -27.88 16.32
CA ALA A 2 6.34 -26.96 15.20
C ALA A 2 7.64 -26.99 14.38
N GLN A 3 7.58 -27.50 13.16
CA GLN A 3 8.71 -27.43 12.23
C GLN A 3 8.83 -25.99 11.74
N SER A 4 9.91 -25.33 12.14
CA SER A 4 10.31 -24.02 11.65
C SER A 4 10.61 -24.11 10.15
N ILE A 5 9.72 -23.55 9.33
CA ILE A 5 10.00 -23.31 7.90
C ILE A 5 11.00 -22.16 7.86
N SER A 6 12.29 -22.49 7.72
CA SER A 6 13.36 -21.54 7.45
C SER A 6 13.18 -20.97 6.04
N LEU A 7 12.47 -19.85 5.92
CA LEU A 7 12.53 -18.98 4.73
C LEU A 7 13.91 -18.29 4.70
N SER A 8 14.96 -19.05 4.33
CA SER A 8 16.24 -18.44 3.97
C SER A 8 16.08 -17.81 2.59
N LEU A 9 15.66 -16.55 2.55
CA LEU A 9 15.89 -15.71 1.38
C LEU A 9 17.41 -15.69 1.15
N ALA A 10 17.83 -16.37 0.09
CA ALA A 10 19.23 -16.36 -0.34
C ALA A 10 19.69 -14.90 -0.38
N LYS A 11 20.70 -14.56 0.44
CA LYS A 11 21.37 -13.26 0.38
C LYS A 11 21.71 -13.00 -1.08
N SER A 12 21.10 -11.98 -1.67
CA SER A 12 21.46 -11.55 -3.01
C SER A 12 22.97 -11.29 -3.00
N PRO A 13 23.71 -11.77 -4.03
CA PRO A 13 25.12 -11.46 -4.12
C PRO A 13 25.22 -9.93 -4.15
N ARG A 14 26.02 -9.34 -3.26
CA ARG A 14 26.35 -7.91 -3.30
C ARG A 14 26.91 -7.64 -4.69
N SER A 15 26.07 -7.17 -5.60
CA SER A 15 26.50 -6.85 -6.94
C SER A 15 27.46 -5.68 -6.79
N SER A 16 28.69 -5.85 -7.27
CA SER A 16 29.61 -4.74 -7.42
C SER A 16 28.99 -3.79 -8.44
N THR A 17 28.18 -2.83 -7.98
CA THR A 17 27.60 -1.79 -8.85
C THR A 17 28.72 -1.19 -9.68
N GLY A 18 28.64 -1.37 -11.00
CA GLY A 18 29.69 -0.94 -11.93
C GLY A 18 29.95 0.56 -11.79
N PHE A 19 31.18 0.98 -12.08
CA PHE A 19 31.62 2.38 -11.96
C PHE A 19 30.66 3.40 -12.60
N ARG A 20 30.09 3.05 -13.78
CA ARG A 20 29.05 3.85 -14.45
C ARG A 20 27.78 4.03 -13.62
N VAL A 21 27.30 2.97 -12.96
CA VAL A 21 26.08 3.03 -12.11
C VAL A 21 26.31 3.97 -10.93
N LYS A 22 27.48 3.91 -10.32
CA LYS A 22 27.84 4.80 -9.20
C LYS A 22 27.90 6.27 -9.62
N ILE A 23 28.48 6.57 -10.78
CA ILE A 23 28.52 7.94 -11.32
C ILE A 23 27.12 8.45 -11.62
N VAL A 24 26.28 7.65 -12.30
CA VAL A 24 24.89 8.03 -12.59
C VAL A 24 24.12 8.28 -11.30
N ALA A 25 24.23 7.39 -10.32
CA ALA A 25 23.59 7.55 -9.01
C ALA A 25 24.03 8.83 -8.28
N LEU A 26 25.32 9.17 -8.34
CA LEU A 26 25.88 10.41 -7.78
C LEU A 26 25.22 11.64 -8.42
N PHE A 27 25.27 11.77 -9.75
CA PHE A 27 24.70 12.92 -10.45
C PHE A 27 23.18 13.00 -10.28
N GLN A 28 22.47 11.87 -10.40
CA GLN A 28 21.02 11.80 -10.20
C GLN A 28 20.63 12.28 -8.80
N THR A 29 21.37 11.86 -7.77
CA THR A 29 21.10 12.24 -6.39
C THR A 29 21.41 13.72 -6.14
N LEU A 30 22.54 14.23 -6.61
CA LEU A 30 22.90 15.65 -6.46
C LEU A 30 21.93 16.57 -7.21
N ALA A 31 21.53 16.21 -8.42
CA ALA A 31 20.52 16.95 -9.18
C ALA A 31 19.18 16.98 -8.43
N THR A 32 18.75 15.82 -7.92
CA THR A 32 17.49 15.72 -7.16
C THR A 32 17.53 16.55 -5.88
N LEU A 33 18.61 16.48 -5.11
CA LEU A 33 18.81 17.31 -3.91
C LEU A 33 18.80 18.81 -4.26
N THR A 34 19.40 19.20 -5.38
CA THR A 34 19.39 20.60 -5.86
C THR A 34 17.97 21.05 -6.18
N VAL A 35 17.17 20.22 -6.88
CA VAL A 35 15.77 20.53 -7.17
C VAL A 35 14.95 20.66 -5.88
N LEU A 36 15.17 19.78 -4.90
CA LEU A 36 14.51 19.90 -3.59
C LEU A 36 14.91 21.19 -2.86
N LEU A 37 16.18 21.59 -2.90
CA LEU A 37 16.64 22.87 -2.34
C LEU A 37 16.01 24.08 -3.02
N ILE A 38 15.80 24.04 -4.34
CA ILE A 38 15.10 25.10 -5.08
C ILE A 38 13.62 25.17 -4.66
N ALA A 39 12.97 24.03 -4.43
CA ALA A 39 11.57 23.97 -3.99
C ALA A 39 11.38 24.31 -2.49
N LEU A 40 12.45 24.23 -1.69
CA LEU A 40 12.43 24.47 -0.25
C LEU A 40 11.80 25.82 0.17
N PRO A 41 12.24 26.99 -0.35
CA PRO A 41 11.68 28.28 0.08
C PRO A 41 10.18 28.41 -0.25
N LEU A 42 9.74 27.86 -1.38
CA LEU A 42 8.32 27.88 -1.77
C LEU A 42 7.49 27.04 -0.80
N ASN A 43 7.89 25.79 -0.54
CA ASN A 43 7.16 24.94 0.39
C ASN A 43 7.22 25.48 1.83
N ALA A 44 8.34 26.06 2.24
CA ALA A 44 8.48 26.71 3.54
C ALA A 44 7.49 27.88 3.67
N LEU A 45 7.36 28.71 2.64
CA LEU A 45 6.39 29.81 2.62
C LEU A 45 4.95 29.31 2.68
N ILE A 46 4.58 28.29 1.90
CA ILE A 46 3.23 27.69 1.92
C ILE A 46 2.89 27.15 3.32
N VAL A 47 3.82 26.42 3.94
CA VAL A 47 3.62 25.88 5.30
C VAL A 47 3.61 26.99 6.34
N LEU A 48 4.47 28.00 6.23
CA LEU A 48 4.49 29.15 7.13
C LEU A 48 3.17 29.93 7.07
N ILE A 49 2.65 30.22 5.88
CA ILE A 49 1.36 30.88 5.70
C ILE A 49 0.24 30.07 6.37
N SER A 50 0.24 28.75 6.17
CA SER A 50 -0.75 27.86 6.79
C SER A 50 -0.67 27.88 8.32
N LEU A 51 0.54 27.82 8.88
CA LEU A 51 0.76 27.88 10.32
C LEU A 51 0.38 29.25 10.92
N LEU A 52 0.72 30.35 10.24
CA LEU A 52 0.35 31.70 10.69
C LEU A 52 -1.15 31.90 10.65
N TRP A 53 -1.81 31.43 9.58
CA TRP A 53 -3.26 31.49 9.49
C TRP A 53 -3.95 30.66 10.58
N ASP A 54 -3.37 29.52 10.93
CA ASP A 54 -3.83 28.67 12.03
C ASP A 54 -3.88 29.39 13.38
N ILE A 55 -2.88 30.26 13.62
CA ILE A 55 -2.79 31.11 14.81
C ILE A 55 -3.85 32.21 14.74
N VAL A 56 -4.02 32.86 13.59
CA VAL A 56 -5.03 33.92 13.38
C VAL A 56 -6.44 33.38 13.59
N GLN A 57 -6.73 32.16 13.13
CA GLN A 57 -8.05 31.51 13.26
C GLN A 57 -8.27 30.87 14.62
N TRP A 58 -7.25 30.78 15.49
CA TRP A 58 -7.36 30.11 16.78
C TRP A 58 -8.54 30.55 17.65
N PRO A 59 -8.91 31.85 17.74
CA PRO A 59 -10.08 32.29 18.51
C PRO A 59 -11.41 31.79 17.94
N LEU A 60 -11.46 31.52 16.63
CA LEU A 60 -12.65 31.08 15.90
C LEU A 60 -12.74 29.56 15.76
N ARG A 61 -11.73 28.83 16.27
CA ARG A 61 -11.70 27.37 16.17
C ARG A 61 -12.79 26.75 16.99
N LYS A 62 -13.53 25.83 16.36
CA LYS A 62 -14.37 24.88 17.08
C LYS A 62 -13.49 24.06 18.02
N LYS A 63 -14.00 23.77 19.22
CA LYS A 63 -13.32 22.88 20.16
C LYS A 63 -13.04 21.54 19.46
N PRO A 64 -11.88 20.91 19.73
CA PRO A 64 -11.58 19.60 19.18
C PRO A 64 -12.69 18.63 19.58
N VAL A 65 -13.03 17.72 18.66
CA VAL A 65 -13.97 16.64 18.94
C VAL A 65 -13.36 15.79 20.05
N MET A 66 -14.10 15.63 21.15
CA MET A 66 -13.74 14.67 22.19
C MET A 66 -14.57 13.42 21.94
N ALA A 67 -13.89 12.29 21.71
CA ALA A 67 -14.57 11.00 21.66
C ALA A 67 -15.29 10.75 23.00
N ALA A 68 -16.48 10.17 22.97
CA ALA A 68 -17.15 9.72 24.18
C ALA A 68 -16.30 8.69 24.96
N HIS A 69 -15.56 7.87 24.21
CA HIS A 69 -14.59 6.91 24.72
C HIS A 69 -13.26 7.10 23.98
N PRO A 70 -12.38 8.01 24.43
CA PRO A 70 -11.08 8.21 23.82
C PRO A 70 -10.24 6.92 23.91
N GLN A 71 -9.57 6.59 22.81
CA GLN A 71 -8.70 5.42 22.71
C GLN A 71 -7.30 5.85 22.28
N THR A 72 -6.28 5.08 22.65
CA THR A 72 -4.92 5.17 22.13
C THR A 72 -4.73 4.14 21.03
N ILE A 73 -4.38 4.61 19.84
CA ILE A 73 -4.28 3.80 18.63
C ILE A 73 -2.83 3.78 18.18
N LEU A 74 -2.27 2.59 18.04
CA LEU A 74 -0.95 2.36 17.48
C LEU A 74 -1.10 2.11 15.97
N VAL A 75 -0.33 2.82 15.15
CA VAL A 75 -0.35 2.67 13.68
C VAL A 75 1.07 2.48 13.16
N SER A 76 1.31 1.41 12.41
CA SER A 76 2.62 1.17 11.78
C SER A 76 2.76 1.89 10.44
N GLY A 77 3.89 1.68 9.75
CA GLY A 77 4.13 2.28 8.43
C GLY A 77 4.13 3.80 8.42
N ALA A 78 4.63 4.44 9.48
CA ALA A 78 4.61 5.89 9.63
C ALA A 78 5.16 6.63 8.40
N LYS A 79 6.08 6.04 7.63
CA LYS A 79 6.60 6.65 6.40
C LYS A 79 5.57 6.78 5.27
N MET A 80 4.46 6.06 5.33
CA MET A 80 3.47 5.97 4.26
C MET A 80 2.33 6.99 4.46
N THR A 81 1.86 7.60 3.37
CA THR A 81 0.77 8.60 3.41
C THR A 81 -0.53 8.01 3.95
N LYS A 82 -0.78 6.72 3.71
CA LYS A 82 -1.92 5.99 4.28
C LYS A 82 -1.92 5.94 5.81
N ALA A 83 -0.76 5.82 6.46
CA ALA A 83 -0.66 5.88 7.91
C ALA A 83 -0.96 7.29 8.44
N LEU A 84 -0.43 8.33 7.77
CA LEU A 84 -0.76 9.73 8.07
C LEU A 84 -2.26 10.01 7.92
N GLN A 85 -2.88 9.45 6.87
CA GLN A 85 -4.30 9.62 6.61
C GLN A 85 -5.15 9.00 7.73
N LEU A 86 -4.85 7.76 8.14
CA LEU A 86 -5.54 7.12 9.28
C LEU A 86 -5.29 7.87 10.58
N ALA A 87 -4.05 8.30 10.85
CA ALA A 87 -3.73 9.10 12.04
C ALA A 87 -4.59 10.38 12.12
N ARG A 88 -4.73 11.10 11.00
CA ARG A 88 -5.59 12.29 10.92
C ARG A 88 -7.07 11.96 11.15
N CYS A 89 -7.57 10.87 10.59
CA CYS A 89 -8.95 10.43 10.82
C CYS A 89 -9.23 10.08 12.28
N PHE A 90 -8.35 9.30 12.91
CA PHE A 90 -8.47 8.93 14.32
C PHE A 90 -8.34 10.14 15.25
N HIS A 91 -7.37 11.02 14.98
CA HIS A 91 -7.21 12.25 15.75
C HIS A 91 -8.43 13.18 15.61
N ALA A 92 -8.97 13.34 14.40
CA ALA A 92 -10.15 14.17 14.16
C ALA A 92 -11.40 13.64 14.88
N ALA A 93 -11.47 12.33 15.13
CA ALA A 93 -12.52 11.71 15.93
C ALA A 93 -12.26 11.78 17.46
N GLY A 94 -11.14 12.36 17.89
CA GLY A 94 -10.81 12.57 19.31
C GLY A 94 -9.98 11.45 19.95
N HIS A 95 -9.37 10.58 19.15
CA HIS A 95 -8.46 9.54 19.64
C HIS A 95 -7.00 10.02 19.68
N ARG A 96 -6.20 9.34 20.50
CA ARG A 96 -4.76 9.55 20.60
C ARG A 96 -4.05 8.59 19.64
N VAL A 97 -3.10 9.07 18.85
CA VAL A 97 -2.40 8.23 17.86
C VAL A 97 -0.90 8.16 18.14
N ILE A 98 -0.35 6.96 18.11
CA ILE A 98 1.07 6.65 18.19
C ILE A 98 1.49 6.02 16.87
N LEU A 99 2.55 6.55 16.27
CA LEU A 99 3.12 6.00 15.05
C LEU A 99 4.35 5.15 15.34
N ILE A 100 4.55 4.09 14.55
CA ILE A 100 5.79 3.31 14.54
C ILE A 100 6.31 3.07 13.14
N GLU A 101 7.63 2.88 13.04
CA GLU A 101 8.30 2.55 11.79
C GLU A 101 9.67 1.93 12.04
N GLY A 102 10.23 1.24 11.03
CA GLY A 102 11.60 0.72 11.10
C GLY A 102 12.65 1.82 11.29
N GLN A 103 13.77 1.47 11.94
CA GLN A 103 14.86 2.41 12.26
C GLN A 103 15.42 3.16 11.03
N LYS A 104 15.31 2.58 9.81
CA LYS A 104 15.68 3.26 8.55
C LYS A 104 14.96 4.61 8.38
N TYR A 105 13.76 4.76 8.94
CA TYR A 105 12.90 5.93 8.79
C TYR A 105 12.58 6.59 10.15
N TRP A 106 13.53 6.56 11.08
CA TRP A 106 13.40 7.19 12.41
C TRP A 106 13.00 8.68 12.36
N LEU A 107 13.36 9.39 11.27
CA LEU A 107 12.93 10.77 11.00
C LEU A 107 11.87 10.82 9.89
N SER A 108 10.85 9.99 9.99
CA SER A 108 9.71 10.05 9.08
C SER A 108 9.01 11.41 9.20
N GLY A 109 8.72 12.08 8.09
CA GLY A 109 8.07 13.39 8.07
C GLY A 109 6.66 13.36 8.69
N HIS A 110 5.94 12.25 8.57
CA HIS A 110 4.58 12.16 9.09
C HIS A 110 4.51 12.20 10.61
N ARG A 111 5.61 11.92 11.33
CA ARG A 111 5.66 12.01 12.80
C ARG A 111 5.49 13.43 13.34
N PHE A 112 5.61 14.45 12.48
CA PHE A 112 5.44 15.86 12.83
C PHE A 112 4.01 16.37 12.58
N SER A 113 3.08 15.49 12.22
CA SER A 113 1.66 15.83 12.14
C SER A 113 1.11 16.18 13.53
N LYS A 114 0.20 17.17 13.59
CA LYS A 114 -0.56 17.48 14.81
C LYS A 114 -1.41 16.30 15.29
N ALA A 115 -1.71 15.35 14.40
CA ALA A 115 -2.48 14.16 14.71
C ALA A 115 -1.69 13.11 15.49
N VAL A 116 -0.36 13.25 15.59
CA VAL A 116 0.54 12.23 16.15
C VAL A 116 1.00 12.66 17.54
N SER A 117 0.69 11.84 18.55
CA SER A 117 1.02 12.10 19.96
C SER A 117 2.34 11.46 20.41
N GLY A 118 2.89 10.53 19.61
CA GLY A 118 4.11 9.80 19.92
C GLY A 118 4.63 9.04 18.71
N PHE A 119 5.93 8.78 18.69
CA PHE A 119 6.59 8.05 17.62
C PHE A 119 7.69 7.15 18.19
N TYR A 120 7.71 5.90 17.74
CA TYR A 120 8.73 4.92 18.10
C TYR A 120 9.35 4.27 16.88
N THR A 121 10.58 3.79 17.03
CA THR A 121 11.19 2.89 16.05
C THR A 121 11.19 1.47 16.57
N VAL A 122 11.07 0.52 15.63
CA VAL A 122 11.05 -0.92 15.91
C VAL A 122 12.09 -1.64 15.03
N PRO A 123 12.58 -2.83 15.45
CA PRO A 123 13.40 -3.68 14.60
C PRO A 123 12.72 -4.02 13.28
N GLU A 124 13.51 -4.26 12.23
CA GLU A 124 12.96 -4.69 10.94
C GLU A 124 12.51 -6.16 11.06
N PRO A 125 11.22 -6.46 10.86
CA PRO A 125 10.67 -7.77 11.20
C PRO A 125 11.23 -8.91 10.35
N GLN A 126 11.73 -8.62 9.14
CA GLN A 126 12.37 -9.62 8.28
C GLN A 126 13.72 -10.09 8.82
N SER A 127 14.45 -9.22 9.54
CA SER A 127 15.77 -9.55 10.09
C SER A 127 15.71 -9.97 11.55
N ASP A 128 14.73 -9.47 12.30
CA ASP A 128 14.56 -9.75 13.73
C ASP A 128 13.05 -9.82 14.07
N PRO A 129 12.37 -10.94 13.73
CA PRO A 129 10.94 -11.09 13.99
C PRO A 129 10.59 -11.05 15.49
N GLU A 130 11.41 -11.69 16.33
CA GLU A 130 11.18 -11.75 17.78
C GLU A 130 11.38 -10.39 18.43
N GLY A 131 12.44 -9.67 18.08
CA GLY A 131 12.69 -8.31 18.56
C GLY A 131 11.60 -7.33 18.09
N TYR A 132 11.05 -7.51 16.89
CA TYR A 132 9.90 -6.74 16.42
C TYR A 132 8.68 -6.94 17.32
N ILE A 133 8.28 -8.19 17.59
CA ILE A 133 7.14 -8.51 18.45
C ILE A 133 7.35 -7.96 19.86
N GLN A 134 8.53 -8.16 20.43
CA GLN A 134 8.87 -7.68 21.78
C GLN A 134 8.79 -6.15 21.87
N ALA A 135 9.33 -5.43 20.87
CA ALA A 135 9.25 -3.97 20.83
C ALA A 135 7.79 -3.47 20.73
N LEU A 136 6.93 -4.15 19.96
CA LEU A 136 5.51 -3.81 19.90
C LEU A 136 4.83 -4.01 21.25
N VAL A 137 5.07 -5.13 21.94
CA VAL A 137 4.53 -5.40 23.28
C VAL A 137 4.95 -4.31 24.28
N GLU A 138 6.22 -3.90 24.27
CA GLU A 138 6.74 -2.84 25.13
C GLU A 138 6.04 -1.50 24.87
N ILE A 139 5.86 -1.13 23.60
CA ILE A 139 5.17 0.11 23.22
C ILE A 139 3.70 0.05 23.64
N VAL A 140 3.00 -1.05 23.35
CA VAL A 140 1.59 -1.24 23.71
C VAL A 140 1.37 -1.08 25.21
N LYS A 141 2.22 -1.69 26.04
CA LYS A 141 2.14 -1.58 27.50
C LYS A 141 2.49 -0.19 28.01
N LYS A 142 3.55 0.43 27.46
CA LYS A 142 4.00 1.77 27.84
C LYS A 142 2.95 2.84 27.52
N GLU A 143 2.40 2.79 26.32
CA GLU A 143 1.48 3.79 25.80
C GLU A 143 0.01 3.51 26.15
N LYS A 144 -0.27 2.35 26.76
CA LYS A 144 -1.63 1.86 27.05
C LYS A 144 -2.48 1.87 25.77
N VAL A 145 -1.96 1.23 24.74
CA VAL A 145 -2.64 1.13 23.44
C VAL A 145 -3.90 0.30 23.60
N ASP A 146 -5.01 0.78 23.06
CA ASP A 146 -6.29 0.07 23.02
C ASP A 146 -6.45 -0.73 21.73
N VAL A 147 -5.96 -0.18 20.59
CA VAL A 147 -6.05 -0.81 19.27
C VAL A 147 -4.75 -0.63 18.48
N TYR A 148 -4.22 -1.72 17.93
CA TYR A 148 -3.16 -1.70 16.92
C TYR A 148 -3.75 -1.85 15.51
N VAL A 149 -3.47 -0.88 14.63
CA VAL A 149 -3.91 -0.86 13.22
C VAL A 149 -2.65 -0.89 12.33
N PRO A 150 -2.27 -2.05 11.77
CA PRO A 150 -1.07 -2.13 10.93
C PRO A 150 -1.27 -1.44 9.59
N VAL A 151 -0.24 -0.74 9.13
CA VAL A 151 -0.14 -0.14 7.79
C VAL A 151 1.22 -0.52 7.24
N CYS A 152 1.26 -1.44 6.27
CA CYS A 152 2.49 -2.17 6.00
C CYS A 152 2.74 -2.41 4.50
N SER A 153 3.97 -2.84 4.19
CA SER A 153 4.32 -3.42 2.89
C SER A 153 3.76 -4.85 2.80
N PRO A 154 3.74 -5.49 1.60
CA PRO A 154 3.27 -6.87 1.47
C PRO A 154 3.91 -7.83 2.48
N VAL A 155 5.26 -7.83 2.53
CA VAL A 155 6.01 -8.72 3.41
C VAL A 155 5.77 -8.41 4.90
N ALA A 156 5.67 -7.13 5.28
CA ALA A 156 5.47 -6.75 6.68
C ALA A 156 4.08 -7.15 7.21
N SER A 157 3.06 -7.29 6.34
CA SER A 157 1.71 -7.72 6.75
C SER A 157 1.70 -9.09 7.44
N TYR A 158 2.54 -10.02 7.00
CA TYR A 158 2.68 -11.33 7.64
C TYR A 158 3.30 -11.23 9.05
N TYR A 159 4.28 -10.36 9.26
CA TYR A 159 4.88 -10.21 10.59
C TYR A 159 3.95 -9.48 11.57
N ASP A 160 3.09 -8.59 11.08
CA ASP A 160 2.01 -8.00 11.87
C ASP A 160 1.01 -9.06 12.36
N SER A 161 0.70 -10.07 11.54
CA SER A 161 -0.19 -11.16 11.96
C SER A 161 0.49 -12.16 12.89
N LEU A 162 1.81 -12.33 12.80
CA LEU A 162 2.60 -13.08 13.81
C LEU A 162 2.67 -12.36 15.16
N ALA A 163 2.64 -11.02 15.18
CA ALA A 163 2.62 -10.26 16.43
C ALA A 163 1.25 -10.31 17.14
N LYS A 164 0.17 -10.58 16.41
CA LYS A 164 -1.21 -10.51 16.90
C LYS A 164 -1.46 -11.33 18.18
N PRO A 165 -1.04 -12.62 18.30
CA PRO A 165 -1.28 -13.40 19.52
C PRO A 165 -0.66 -12.76 20.77
N ALA A 166 0.57 -12.24 20.68
CA ALA A 166 1.26 -11.62 21.81
C ALA A 166 0.66 -10.27 22.21
N LEU A 167 0.17 -9.50 21.23
CA LEU A 167 -0.45 -8.19 21.49
C LEU A 167 -1.90 -8.28 21.99
N SER A 168 -2.62 -9.34 21.61
CA SER A 168 -4.03 -9.55 21.97
C SER A 168 -4.28 -9.71 23.47
N GLU A 169 -3.23 -9.94 24.27
CA GLU A 169 -3.29 -9.91 25.74
C GLU A 169 -3.48 -8.49 26.30
N TYR A 170 -3.12 -7.46 25.53
CA TYR A 170 -3.01 -6.08 26.00
C TYR A 170 -3.91 -5.11 25.24
N CYS A 171 -4.11 -5.33 23.93
CA CYS A 171 -4.90 -4.47 23.07
C CYS A 171 -5.60 -5.26 21.97
N GLU A 172 -6.60 -4.66 21.33
CA GLU A 172 -7.15 -5.21 20.10
C GLU A 172 -6.13 -5.08 18.96
N VAL A 173 -5.99 -6.12 18.14
CA VAL A 173 -5.16 -6.06 16.92
C VAL A 173 -6.09 -6.15 15.73
N PHE A 174 -6.20 -5.05 14.98
CA PHE A 174 -7.09 -4.91 13.84
C PHE A 174 -6.46 -5.49 12.57
N HIS A 175 -6.21 -6.80 12.60
CA HIS A 175 -5.53 -7.54 11.55
C HIS A 175 -5.92 -9.02 11.56
N PHE A 176 -5.60 -9.73 10.48
CA PHE A 176 -5.89 -11.15 10.34
C PHE A 176 -4.89 -12.02 11.11
N ASP A 177 -5.24 -13.30 11.30
CA ASP A 177 -4.29 -14.30 11.79
C ASP A 177 -3.31 -14.68 10.66
N ALA A 178 -2.20 -15.30 11.03
CA ALA A 178 -1.10 -15.61 10.10
C ALA A 178 -1.55 -16.48 8.92
N ASP A 179 -2.28 -17.56 9.17
CA ASP A 179 -2.76 -18.48 8.12
C ASP A 179 -3.72 -17.78 7.15
N VAL A 180 -4.61 -16.93 7.67
CA VAL A 180 -5.54 -16.14 6.85
C VAL A 180 -4.77 -15.11 6.03
N THR A 181 -3.77 -14.46 6.60
CA THR A 181 -2.94 -13.48 5.88
C THR A 181 -2.18 -14.15 4.74
N LEU A 182 -1.58 -15.33 4.97
CA LEU A 182 -0.89 -16.10 3.94
C LEU A 182 -1.84 -16.55 2.82
N MET A 183 -3.02 -17.06 3.16
CA MET A 183 -4.03 -17.45 2.17
C MET A 183 -4.47 -16.26 1.31
N LEU A 184 -4.69 -15.10 1.94
CA LEU A 184 -5.12 -13.89 1.23
C LEU A 184 -4.02 -13.29 0.33
N ASP A 185 -2.74 -13.37 0.70
CA ASP A 185 -1.62 -12.83 -0.08
C ASP A 185 -1.14 -13.80 -1.19
N ASP A 186 -1.34 -15.11 -1.01
CA ASP A 186 -1.08 -16.12 -2.04
C ASP A 186 -2.14 -16.04 -3.15
N LYS A 187 -1.71 -15.55 -4.32
CA LYS A 187 -2.58 -15.34 -5.48
C LYS A 187 -3.38 -16.58 -5.88
N PHE A 188 -2.81 -17.78 -5.75
CA PHE A 188 -3.51 -19.00 -6.10
C PHE A 188 -4.48 -19.42 -4.99
N ALA A 189 -4.04 -19.44 -3.73
CA ALA A 189 -4.89 -19.83 -2.59
C ALA A 189 -6.10 -18.89 -2.45
N PHE A 190 -5.88 -17.58 -2.58
CA PHE A 190 -6.94 -16.58 -2.66
C PHE A 190 -7.93 -16.88 -3.79
N THR A 191 -7.42 -17.13 -5.00
CA THR A 191 -8.27 -17.37 -6.18
C THR A 191 -9.09 -18.65 -5.99
N ASP A 192 -8.50 -19.70 -5.43
CA ASP A 192 -9.18 -20.96 -5.16
C ASP A 192 -10.24 -20.81 -4.07
N GLN A 193 -9.93 -20.08 -3.00
CA GLN A 193 -10.88 -19.75 -1.95
C GLN A 193 -12.08 -18.96 -2.50
N ALA A 194 -11.83 -17.92 -3.31
CA ALA A 194 -12.91 -17.15 -3.94
C ALA A 194 -13.76 -18.02 -4.89
N ARG A 195 -13.12 -18.86 -5.71
CA ARG A 195 -13.82 -19.80 -6.60
C ARG A 195 -14.71 -20.77 -5.81
N SER A 196 -14.24 -21.27 -4.68
CA SER A 196 -15.03 -22.18 -3.82
C SER A 196 -16.29 -21.53 -3.26
N LEU A 197 -16.31 -20.21 -3.15
CA LEU A 197 -17.46 -19.39 -2.74
C LEU A 197 -18.37 -19.01 -3.92
N GLY A 198 -18.08 -19.50 -5.14
CA GLY A 198 -18.84 -19.16 -6.34
C GLY A 198 -18.59 -17.73 -6.84
N LEU A 199 -17.52 -17.07 -6.38
CA LEU A 199 -17.16 -15.72 -6.79
C LEU A 199 -16.37 -15.71 -8.10
N SER A 200 -16.57 -14.66 -8.89
CA SER A 200 -15.90 -14.51 -10.17
C SER A 200 -14.41 -14.20 -10.01
N VAL A 201 -13.60 -15.13 -10.51
CA VAL A 201 -12.13 -15.04 -10.58
C VAL A 201 -11.67 -15.67 -11.89
N PRO A 202 -10.52 -15.27 -12.45
CA PRO A 202 -10.01 -15.87 -13.67
C PRO A 202 -9.71 -17.36 -13.47
N LYS A 203 -9.77 -18.14 -14.55
CA LYS A 203 -9.27 -19.51 -14.51
C LYS A 203 -7.79 -19.51 -14.15
N SER A 204 -7.40 -20.34 -13.19
CA SER A 204 -6.03 -20.32 -12.67
C SER A 204 -5.53 -21.70 -12.26
N PHE A 205 -4.22 -21.89 -12.40
CA PHE A 205 -3.52 -23.12 -12.08
C PHE A 205 -2.27 -22.82 -11.27
N ARG A 206 -1.99 -23.65 -10.27
CA ARG A 206 -0.73 -23.61 -9.53
C ARG A 206 0.33 -24.36 -10.30
N ILE A 207 1.46 -23.70 -10.56
CA ILE A 207 2.57 -24.21 -11.35
C ILE A 207 3.80 -24.35 -10.45
N THR A 208 4.23 -25.58 -10.24
CA THR A 208 5.44 -25.96 -9.49
C THR A 208 6.52 -26.56 -10.38
N ASP A 209 6.20 -26.86 -11.64
CA ASP A 209 7.13 -27.39 -12.65
C ASP A 209 6.84 -26.73 -14.01
N PRO A 210 7.85 -26.19 -14.72
CA PRO A 210 7.74 -25.71 -16.11
C PRO A 210 6.95 -26.64 -17.05
N GLN A 211 7.11 -27.95 -16.90
CA GLN A 211 6.46 -28.97 -17.74
C GLN A 211 4.93 -28.92 -17.63
N GLN A 212 4.38 -28.43 -16.52
CA GLN A 212 2.92 -28.27 -16.37
C GLN A 212 2.36 -27.23 -17.35
N VAL A 213 3.14 -26.22 -17.72
CA VAL A 213 2.73 -25.19 -18.70
C VAL A 213 3.04 -25.65 -20.11
N ILE A 214 4.22 -26.26 -20.31
CA ILE A 214 4.66 -26.73 -21.65
C ILE A 214 3.72 -27.81 -22.20
N ASN A 215 3.25 -28.71 -21.33
CA ASN A 215 2.35 -29.79 -21.71
C ASN A 215 0.86 -29.44 -21.57
N PHE A 216 0.54 -28.18 -21.25
CA PHE A 216 -0.84 -27.73 -21.11
C PHE A 216 -1.53 -27.65 -22.49
N ASP A 217 -2.72 -28.24 -22.62
CA ASP A 217 -3.50 -28.16 -23.84
C ASP A 217 -4.28 -26.83 -23.92
N PHE A 218 -3.69 -25.85 -24.61
CA PHE A 218 -4.32 -24.56 -24.86
C PHE A 218 -5.42 -24.60 -25.94
N SER A 219 -5.65 -25.73 -26.62
CA SER A 219 -6.59 -25.79 -27.76
C SER A 219 -8.06 -25.55 -27.35
N GLN A 220 -8.41 -25.85 -26.10
CA GLN A 220 -9.75 -25.68 -25.54
C GLN A 220 -9.94 -24.33 -24.84
N GLU A 221 -8.91 -23.49 -24.81
CA GLU A 221 -8.95 -22.22 -24.10
C GLU A 221 -9.36 -21.07 -25.02
N THR A 222 -10.27 -20.21 -24.53
CA THR A 222 -10.73 -19.03 -25.26
C THR A 222 -9.81 -17.83 -25.08
N HIS A 223 -9.12 -17.75 -23.94
CA HIS A 223 -8.23 -16.64 -23.59
C HIS A 223 -6.78 -17.12 -23.45
N LYS A 224 -5.85 -16.18 -23.69
CA LYS A 224 -4.43 -16.38 -23.41
C LYS A 224 -4.21 -16.39 -21.89
N TYR A 225 -3.06 -16.91 -21.47
CA TYR A 225 -2.67 -16.98 -20.06
C TYR A 225 -1.43 -16.13 -19.77
N ILE A 226 -1.24 -15.76 -18.51
CA ILE A 226 -0.03 -15.11 -18.01
C ILE A 226 0.51 -15.89 -16.80
N LEU A 227 1.83 -15.85 -16.64
CA LEU A 227 2.52 -16.43 -15.50
C LEU A 227 2.93 -15.33 -14.52
N LYS A 228 2.53 -15.47 -13.26
CA LYS A 228 2.95 -14.58 -12.17
C LYS A 228 3.60 -15.40 -11.07
N ASN A 229 4.62 -14.84 -10.43
CA ASN A 229 5.15 -15.43 -9.21
C ASN A 229 4.10 -15.29 -8.08
N ILE A 230 3.89 -16.36 -7.33
CA ILE A 230 3.06 -16.30 -6.12
C ILE A 230 3.76 -15.44 -5.08
N ALA A 231 5.03 -15.73 -4.80
CA ALA A 231 5.87 -14.90 -3.94
C ALA A 231 6.08 -13.51 -4.57
N TYR A 232 6.18 -12.50 -3.71
CA TYR A 232 6.38 -11.12 -4.15
C TYR A 232 7.73 -10.95 -4.87
N ASP A 233 7.69 -10.73 -6.19
CA ASP A 233 8.85 -10.46 -7.04
C ASP A 233 8.67 -9.12 -7.75
N SER A 234 9.37 -8.08 -7.27
CA SER A 234 9.22 -6.71 -7.78
C SER A 234 9.71 -6.50 -9.21
N VAL A 235 10.55 -7.40 -9.72
CA VAL A 235 11.16 -7.32 -11.07
C VAL A 235 10.29 -8.03 -12.08
N ARG A 236 9.90 -9.28 -11.80
CA ARG A 236 9.15 -10.11 -12.75
C ARG A 236 7.65 -9.83 -12.80
N ARG A 237 7.09 -9.15 -11.79
CA ARG A 237 5.65 -8.82 -11.75
C ARG A 237 5.13 -8.02 -12.95
N LEU A 238 6.00 -7.34 -13.69
CA LEU A 238 5.61 -6.55 -14.87
C LEU A 238 5.66 -7.34 -16.18
N ASN A 239 6.18 -8.57 -16.16
CA ASN A 239 6.20 -9.42 -17.33
C ASN A 239 4.83 -10.09 -17.54
N LEU A 240 4.12 -9.65 -18.58
CA LEU A 240 2.80 -10.17 -18.96
C LEU A 240 2.87 -10.90 -20.32
N THR A 241 3.94 -11.66 -20.58
CA THR A 241 4.00 -12.55 -21.76
C THR A 241 2.77 -13.45 -21.78
N LYS A 242 2.07 -13.43 -22.91
CA LYS A 242 0.82 -14.16 -23.12
C LYS A 242 1.12 -15.55 -23.67
N LEU A 243 0.51 -16.57 -23.05
CA LEU A 243 0.68 -17.97 -23.38
C LEU A 243 -0.58 -18.57 -24.04
N PRO A 244 -0.43 -19.49 -25.00
CA PRO A 244 0.85 -19.89 -25.60
C PRO A 244 1.44 -18.75 -26.44
N CYS A 245 2.76 -18.77 -26.60
CA CYS A 245 3.46 -17.92 -27.58
C CYS A 245 3.09 -18.34 -29.02
N ASP A 246 3.73 -17.73 -30.03
CA ASP A 246 3.42 -18.03 -31.43
C ASP A 246 3.82 -19.47 -31.81
N THR A 247 4.86 -19.99 -31.15
CA THR A 247 5.29 -21.40 -31.29
C THR A 247 5.41 -22.13 -29.96
N SER A 248 5.40 -23.46 -30.02
CA SER A 248 5.59 -24.32 -28.85
C SER A 248 7.00 -24.18 -28.26
N GLU A 249 7.99 -23.98 -29.12
CA GLU A 249 9.40 -23.80 -28.80
C GLU A 249 9.64 -22.48 -28.07
N GLU A 250 9.01 -21.39 -28.51
CA GLU A 250 9.05 -20.10 -27.81
C GLU A 250 8.35 -20.16 -26.45
N THR A 251 7.24 -20.88 -26.37
CA THR A 251 6.54 -21.12 -25.09
C THR A 251 7.47 -21.86 -24.13
N ALA A 252 8.10 -22.95 -24.57
CA ALA A 252 9.04 -23.71 -23.76
C ALA A 252 10.27 -22.89 -23.36
N ALA A 253 10.86 -22.12 -24.28
CA ALA A 253 12.01 -21.27 -24.00
C ALA A 253 11.67 -20.20 -22.95
N PHE A 254 10.51 -19.55 -23.07
CA PHE A 254 10.06 -18.57 -22.10
C PHE A 254 9.83 -19.20 -20.72
N VAL A 255 9.06 -20.28 -20.64
CA VAL A 255 8.72 -20.93 -19.35
C VAL A 255 9.99 -21.46 -18.66
N ASN A 256 10.90 -22.10 -19.40
CA ASN A 256 12.17 -22.61 -18.85
C ASN A 256 13.13 -21.49 -18.39
N SER A 257 12.93 -20.24 -18.83
CA SER A 257 13.70 -19.10 -18.33
C SER A 257 13.27 -18.62 -16.94
N LEU A 258 12.08 -19.06 -16.48
CA LEU A 258 11.52 -18.69 -15.18
C LEU A 258 11.97 -19.69 -14.12
N PRO A 259 12.32 -19.25 -12.89
CA PRO A 259 12.72 -20.14 -11.81
C PRO A 259 11.48 -20.77 -11.15
N ILE A 260 10.73 -21.57 -11.90
CA ILE A 260 9.58 -22.30 -11.39
C ILE A 260 10.09 -23.54 -10.65
N SER A 261 9.69 -23.71 -9.41
CA SER A 261 9.94 -24.94 -8.62
C SER A 261 8.85 -25.15 -7.57
N VAL A 262 8.95 -26.23 -6.80
CA VAL A 262 8.08 -26.48 -5.65
C VAL A 262 8.24 -25.39 -4.58
N GLU A 263 9.48 -24.92 -4.38
CA GLU A 263 9.85 -23.88 -3.40
C GLU A 263 9.54 -22.46 -3.91
N ASN A 264 9.47 -22.25 -5.22
CA ASN A 264 9.08 -20.99 -5.84
C ASN A 264 7.94 -21.22 -6.83
N PRO A 265 6.72 -21.50 -6.34
CA PRO A 265 5.57 -21.78 -7.19
C PRO A 265 5.05 -20.53 -7.88
N TRP A 266 4.46 -20.72 -9.06
CA TRP A 266 3.86 -19.68 -9.89
C TRP A 266 2.36 -19.93 -10.04
N ILE A 267 1.64 -18.90 -10.47
CA ILE A 267 0.25 -19.00 -10.91
C ILE A 267 0.19 -18.77 -12.41
N MET A 268 -0.38 -19.73 -13.15
CA MET A 268 -0.84 -19.54 -14.52
C MET A 268 -2.27 -19.05 -14.46
N GLN A 269 -2.50 -17.80 -14.81
CA GLN A 269 -3.77 -17.13 -14.70
C GLN A 269 -4.26 -16.73 -16.09
N GLU A 270 -5.54 -16.96 -16.36
CA GLU A 270 -6.21 -16.45 -17.55
C GLU A 270 -6.05 -14.91 -17.65
N PHE A 271 -5.69 -14.45 -18.84
CA PHE A 271 -5.55 -13.03 -19.16
C PHE A 271 -6.92 -12.48 -19.55
N ILE A 272 -7.55 -11.78 -18.62
CA ILE A 272 -8.81 -11.09 -18.87
C ILE A 272 -8.50 -9.71 -19.46
N PRO A 273 -8.89 -9.43 -20.73
CA PRO A 273 -8.80 -8.09 -21.26
C PRO A 273 -9.87 -7.20 -20.62
N GLY A 274 -9.49 -6.03 -20.13
CA GLY A 274 -10.43 -5.15 -19.47
C GLY A 274 -9.77 -4.01 -18.73
N LYS A 275 -10.58 -3.33 -17.92
CA LYS A 275 -10.18 -2.19 -17.12
C LYS A 275 -9.76 -2.64 -15.72
N GLU A 276 -8.56 -2.26 -15.31
CA GLU A 276 -8.03 -2.55 -13.98
C GLU A 276 -8.63 -1.60 -12.94
N LEU A 277 -9.10 -2.16 -11.83
CA LEU A 277 -9.69 -1.46 -10.69
C LEU A 277 -9.04 -1.98 -9.41
N CYS A 278 -8.88 -1.12 -8.41
CA CYS A 278 -8.38 -1.51 -7.09
C CYS A 278 -9.37 -1.08 -6.01
N THR A 279 -9.38 -1.79 -4.90
CA THR A 279 -10.28 -1.52 -3.78
C THR A 279 -9.54 -1.37 -2.47
N HIS A 280 -10.19 -0.72 -1.51
CA HIS A 280 -9.81 -0.79 -0.12
C HIS A 280 -11.03 -0.94 0.76
N SER A 281 -10.95 -1.89 1.69
CA SER A 281 -12.01 -2.18 2.63
C SER A 281 -11.48 -2.32 4.05
N THR A 282 -12.27 -1.83 4.99
CA THR A 282 -12.14 -2.13 6.43
C THR A 282 -13.28 -3.07 6.79
N VAL A 283 -12.95 -4.19 7.42
CA VAL A 283 -13.90 -5.26 7.72
C VAL A 283 -13.82 -5.66 9.18
N ARG A 284 -14.97 -5.99 9.78
CA ARG A 284 -15.07 -6.45 11.17
C ARG A 284 -16.11 -7.54 11.26
N ASP A 285 -15.70 -8.71 11.71
CA ASP A 285 -16.52 -9.91 11.93
C ASP A 285 -17.33 -10.29 10.67
N GLY A 286 -16.69 -10.15 9.50
CA GLY A 286 -17.30 -10.39 8.19
C GLY A 286 -18.17 -9.25 7.66
N GLU A 287 -18.32 -8.16 8.41
CA GLU A 287 -19.07 -6.98 8.00
C GLU A 287 -18.18 -5.97 7.27
N LEU A 288 -18.64 -5.52 6.10
CA LEU A 288 -17.99 -4.47 5.32
C LEU A 288 -18.27 -3.09 5.93
N ARG A 289 -17.29 -2.50 6.63
CA ARG A 289 -17.45 -1.24 7.40
C ARG A 289 -17.06 0.01 6.62
N LEU A 290 -16.07 -0.10 5.76
CA LEU A 290 -15.62 0.96 4.86
C LEU A 290 -15.24 0.32 3.53
N HIS A 291 -15.59 0.97 2.43
CA HIS A 291 -15.27 0.48 1.09
C HIS A 291 -14.99 1.64 0.14
N CYS A 292 -13.98 1.48 -0.71
CA CYS A 292 -13.84 2.30 -1.90
C CYS A 292 -13.30 1.49 -3.07
N CYS A 293 -13.57 1.98 -4.27
CA CYS A 293 -13.07 1.45 -5.53
C CYS A 293 -12.48 2.60 -6.36
N SER A 294 -11.41 2.36 -7.09
CA SER A 294 -10.74 3.33 -7.95
C SER A 294 -10.16 2.64 -9.17
N ASN A 295 -9.93 3.40 -10.24
CA ASN A 295 -9.07 2.97 -11.33
C ASN A 295 -7.70 2.54 -10.78
N SER A 296 -7.11 1.51 -11.38
CA SER A 296 -5.77 1.02 -11.06
C SER A 296 -4.84 1.11 -12.28
N SER A 297 -3.55 1.04 -12.01
CA SER A 297 -2.49 0.89 -13.01
C SER A 297 -1.22 0.37 -12.34
N ALA A 298 -0.26 -0.09 -13.15
CA ALA A 298 1.05 -0.55 -12.67
C ALA A 298 1.78 0.45 -11.76
N PHE A 299 1.47 1.75 -11.86
CA PHE A 299 1.89 2.77 -10.91
C PHE A 299 0.79 3.79 -10.62
N GLN A 300 -0.17 3.36 -9.78
CA GLN A 300 -1.29 4.19 -9.36
C GLN A 300 -0.92 5.17 -8.24
N ILE A 301 -1.01 6.46 -8.54
CA ILE A 301 -0.74 7.59 -7.63
C ILE A 301 -1.82 8.68 -7.74
N ASN A 302 -2.97 8.36 -8.34
CA ASN A 302 -4.16 9.20 -8.32
C ASN A 302 -5.33 8.32 -7.92
N TYR A 303 -6.14 8.77 -6.99
CA TYR A 303 -7.30 8.00 -6.54
C TYR A 303 -8.54 8.86 -6.62
N GLU A 304 -9.52 8.37 -7.35
CA GLU A 304 -10.86 8.93 -7.49
C GLU A 304 -11.86 7.79 -7.32
N ASN A 305 -12.93 8.04 -6.57
CA ASN A 305 -13.91 7.01 -6.28
C ASN A 305 -14.67 6.64 -7.55
N VAL A 306 -14.79 5.34 -7.80
CA VAL A 306 -15.55 4.78 -8.90
C VAL A 306 -16.63 3.89 -8.31
N GLU A 307 -17.89 4.27 -8.52
CA GLU A 307 -19.02 3.43 -8.12
C GLU A 307 -19.04 2.14 -8.93
N ASN A 308 -18.94 1.00 -8.24
CA ASN A 308 -19.06 -0.32 -8.87
C ASN A 308 -19.77 -1.31 -7.92
N PRO A 309 -21.11 -1.42 -8.01
CA PRO A 309 -21.89 -2.30 -7.15
C PRO A 309 -21.49 -3.78 -7.24
N GLN A 310 -21.11 -4.27 -8.42
CA GLN A 310 -20.69 -5.68 -8.59
C GLN A 310 -19.42 -5.98 -7.81
N ILE A 311 -18.44 -5.06 -7.80
CA ILE A 311 -17.23 -5.19 -6.98
C ILE A 311 -17.59 -5.12 -5.49
N ARG A 312 -18.46 -4.19 -5.09
CA ARG A 312 -18.88 -4.07 -3.68
C ARG A 312 -19.56 -5.35 -3.17
N GLU A 313 -20.47 -5.91 -3.97
CA GLU A 313 -21.16 -7.17 -3.67
C GLU A 313 -20.20 -8.36 -3.62
N TRP A 314 -19.26 -8.44 -4.56
CA TRP A 314 -18.21 -9.45 -4.56
C TRP A 314 -17.38 -9.39 -3.26
N VAL A 315 -16.94 -8.18 -2.89
CA VAL A 315 -16.13 -7.96 -1.68
C VAL A 315 -16.94 -8.31 -0.44
N GLN A 316 -18.19 -7.84 -0.35
CA GLN A 316 -19.07 -8.12 0.77
C GLN A 316 -19.28 -9.63 0.97
N HIS A 317 -19.56 -10.38 -0.10
CA HIS A 317 -19.71 -11.83 -0.04
C HIS A 317 -18.43 -12.51 0.47
N PHE A 318 -17.27 -12.16 -0.10
CA PHE A 318 -16.00 -12.78 0.25
C PHE A 318 -15.64 -12.56 1.72
N VAL A 319 -15.73 -11.32 2.20
CA VAL A 319 -15.32 -10.97 3.57
C VAL A 319 -16.29 -11.54 4.60
N GLN A 320 -17.59 -11.59 4.28
CA GLN A 320 -18.62 -12.19 5.14
C GLN A 320 -18.42 -13.71 5.28
N SER A 321 -18.14 -14.40 4.17
CA SER A 321 -17.97 -15.86 4.15
C SER A 321 -16.77 -16.33 4.98
N LEU A 322 -15.76 -15.47 5.15
CA LEU A 322 -14.55 -15.76 5.91
C LEU A 322 -14.55 -15.09 7.31
N ALA A 323 -15.63 -14.41 7.68
CA ALA A 323 -15.75 -13.66 8.95
C ALA A 323 -14.54 -12.74 9.23
N LEU A 324 -14.04 -12.05 8.20
CA LEU A 324 -12.80 -11.30 8.29
C LEU A 324 -12.91 -10.07 9.23
N THR A 325 -11.84 -9.84 10.00
CA THR A 325 -11.59 -8.60 10.76
C THR A 325 -10.22 -8.05 10.42
N GLY A 326 -10.15 -6.84 9.89
CA GLY A 326 -8.90 -6.20 9.47
C GLY A 326 -9.07 -5.30 8.24
N GLN A 327 -8.00 -5.15 7.48
CA GLN A 327 -7.95 -4.32 6.27
C GLN A 327 -7.65 -5.18 5.06
N VAL A 328 -8.54 -5.15 4.06
CA VAL A 328 -8.42 -5.99 2.86
C VAL A 328 -8.61 -5.15 1.61
N SER A 329 -7.77 -5.43 0.61
CA SER A 329 -7.75 -4.74 -0.66
C SER A 329 -7.65 -5.74 -1.79
N PHE A 330 -8.37 -5.51 -2.87
CA PHE A 330 -8.40 -6.40 -4.02
C PHE A 330 -8.13 -5.61 -5.28
N ASP A 331 -7.41 -6.23 -6.21
CA ASP A 331 -7.35 -5.76 -7.58
C ASP A 331 -8.32 -6.59 -8.43
N PHE A 332 -9.03 -5.90 -9.31
CA PHE A 332 -10.04 -6.43 -10.19
C PHE A 332 -9.72 -6.08 -11.64
N ILE A 333 -10.18 -6.93 -12.54
CA ILE A 333 -10.37 -6.58 -13.94
C ILE A 333 -11.86 -6.59 -14.23
N GLN A 334 -12.37 -5.46 -14.72
CA GLN A 334 -13.68 -5.40 -15.35
C GLN A 334 -13.52 -5.70 -16.84
N ALA A 335 -13.98 -6.89 -17.25
CA ALA A 335 -13.94 -7.34 -18.63
C ALA A 335 -14.83 -6.48 -19.54
N GLU A 336 -14.63 -6.57 -20.85
CA GLU A 336 -15.46 -5.88 -21.85
C GLU A 336 -16.95 -6.30 -21.78
N SER A 337 -17.23 -7.53 -21.32
CA SER A 337 -18.60 -8.00 -21.03
C SER A 337 -19.26 -7.28 -19.84
N GLY A 338 -18.50 -6.50 -19.07
CA GLY A 338 -18.92 -5.88 -17.82
C GLY A 338 -18.66 -6.72 -16.57
N THR A 339 -18.38 -8.02 -16.72
CA THR A 339 -18.08 -8.93 -15.61
C THR A 339 -16.80 -8.53 -14.88
N VAL A 340 -16.83 -8.54 -13.55
CA VAL A 340 -15.66 -8.23 -12.71
C VAL A 340 -15.00 -9.51 -12.23
N TYR A 341 -13.67 -9.57 -12.29
CA TYR A 341 -12.86 -10.69 -11.86
C TYR A 341 -11.82 -10.21 -10.86
N ALA A 342 -11.84 -10.74 -9.63
CA ALA A 342 -10.77 -10.46 -8.68
C ALA A 342 -9.50 -11.22 -9.10
N ILE A 343 -8.37 -10.52 -9.19
CA ILE A 343 -7.10 -11.08 -9.69
C ILE A 343 -6.01 -11.20 -8.62
N GLU A 344 -6.12 -10.42 -7.54
CA GLU A 344 -5.28 -10.55 -6.36
C GLU A 344 -5.97 -9.94 -5.13
N CYS A 345 -5.56 -10.44 -3.96
CA CYS A 345 -5.90 -9.87 -2.68
C CYS A 345 -4.61 -9.38 -1.99
N ASN A 346 -4.73 -8.27 -1.29
CA ASN A 346 -3.69 -7.59 -0.56
C ASN A 346 -4.24 -7.38 0.87
N PRO A 347 -3.90 -8.23 1.85
CA PRO A 347 -4.42 -8.17 3.22
C PRO A 347 -3.76 -7.02 4.02
N ARG A 348 -3.94 -5.78 3.56
CA ARG A 348 -3.32 -4.56 4.10
C ARG A 348 -3.99 -3.31 3.55
N THR A 349 -3.72 -2.16 4.15
CA THR A 349 -4.22 -0.85 3.70
C THR A 349 -3.77 -0.51 2.28
N HIS A 350 -4.72 -0.13 1.41
CA HIS A 350 -4.41 0.49 0.12
C HIS A 350 -4.21 2.00 0.25
N SER A 351 -3.50 2.60 -0.69
CA SER A 351 -3.37 4.07 -0.73
C SER A 351 -4.67 4.78 -1.11
N ALA A 352 -5.66 4.05 -1.65
CA ALA A 352 -7.00 4.57 -1.93
C ALA A 352 -7.72 5.12 -0.67
N ILE A 353 -7.27 4.77 0.54
CA ILE A 353 -7.75 5.38 1.80
C ILE A 353 -7.58 6.91 1.83
N THR A 354 -6.69 7.50 1.01
CA THR A 354 -6.54 8.96 0.89
C THR A 354 -7.82 9.65 0.42
N MET A 355 -8.70 8.97 -0.30
CA MET A 355 -10.00 9.53 -0.71
C MET A 355 -10.93 9.82 0.48
N PHE A 356 -10.68 9.25 1.65
CA PHE A 356 -11.48 9.51 2.85
C PHE A 356 -10.98 10.73 3.63
N TYR A 357 -10.19 11.61 3.01
CA TYR A 357 -9.53 12.71 3.69
C TYR A 357 -10.50 13.65 4.44
N ASN A 358 -11.73 13.79 3.95
CA ASN A 358 -12.78 14.63 4.50
C ASN A 358 -13.91 13.84 5.18
N HIS A 359 -13.79 12.52 5.35
CA HIS A 359 -14.87 11.69 5.87
C HIS A 359 -14.77 11.51 7.40
N PRO A 360 -15.78 11.93 8.19
CA PRO A 360 -15.73 11.84 9.66
C PRO A 360 -15.91 10.41 10.20
N GLY A 361 -16.60 9.54 9.46
CA GLY A 361 -16.92 8.16 9.87
C GLY A 361 -15.78 7.13 9.75
N VAL A 362 -14.57 7.52 9.31
CA VAL A 362 -13.47 6.55 9.13
C VAL A 362 -13.07 5.91 10.46
N ALA A 363 -12.97 6.70 11.54
CA ALA A 363 -12.60 6.16 12.85
C ALA A 363 -13.63 5.12 13.34
N GLU A 364 -14.92 5.43 13.19
CA GLU A 364 -16.00 4.51 13.57
C GLU A 364 -15.96 3.20 12.78
N ALA A 365 -15.61 3.23 11.48
CA ALA A 365 -15.48 2.03 10.67
C ALA A 365 -14.38 1.06 11.18
N TYR A 366 -13.33 1.58 11.83
CA TYR A 366 -12.26 0.77 12.42
C TYR A 366 -12.55 0.37 13.87
N LEU A 367 -13.03 1.32 14.68
CA LEU A 367 -13.07 1.18 16.14
C LEU A 367 -14.46 0.80 16.68
N GLY A 368 -15.51 1.14 15.92
CA GLY A 368 -16.90 0.89 16.25
C GLY A 368 -17.19 -0.59 16.46
N LYS A 369 -17.94 -0.88 17.53
CA LYS A 369 -18.34 -2.26 17.90
C LYS A 369 -19.72 -2.63 17.39
N VAL A 370 -20.54 -1.64 17.04
CA VAL A 370 -21.90 -1.85 16.55
C VAL A 370 -21.87 -1.90 15.02
N PRO A 371 -22.57 -2.85 14.38
CA PRO A 371 -22.76 -2.85 12.93
C PRO A 371 -23.16 -1.51 12.34
N LEU A 372 -22.56 -1.16 11.21
CA LEU A 372 -22.93 0.01 10.43
C LEU A 372 -24.10 -0.33 9.50
N PRO A 373 -25.07 0.58 9.31
CA PRO A 373 -26.19 0.34 8.40
C PRO A 373 -25.74 0.22 6.94
N ALA A 374 -24.62 0.83 6.59
CA ALA A 374 -23.99 0.78 5.29
C ALA A 374 -22.48 1.01 5.45
N PRO A 375 -21.64 0.49 4.53
CA PRO A 375 -20.21 0.79 4.55
C PRO A 375 -19.98 2.30 4.38
N THR A 376 -18.99 2.82 5.10
CA THR A 376 -18.46 4.16 4.87
C THR A 376 -17.77 4.21 3.50
N GLU A 377 -18.23 5.11 2.64
CA GLU A 377 -17.68 5.33 1.29
C GLU A 377 -17.12 6.76 1.17
N PRO A 378 -16.22 7.06 0.22
CA PRO A 378 -15.75 8.42 0.01
C PRO A 378 -16.93 9.38 -0.20
N LEU A 379 -16.90 10.54 0.45
CA LEU A 379 -17.99 11.52 0.31
C LEU A 379 -18.12 11.96 -1.16
N ALA A 380 -19.33 12.32 -1.59
CA ALA A 380 -19.54 12.95 -2.90
C ALA A 380 -18.73 14.26 -3.09
N SER A 381 -18.34 14.90 -1.98
CA SER A 381 -17.47 16.09 -1.96
C SER A 381 -15.97 15.76 -1.94
N SER A 382 -15.59 14.48 -1.87
CA SER A 382 -14.21 14.04 -1.97
C SER A 382 -13.67 14.34 -3.37
N LYS A 383 -12.58 15.10 -3.41
CA LYS A 383 -11.84 15.36 -4.64
C LYS A 383 -10.91 14.18 -4.96
N PRO A 384 -10.55 13.98 -6.24
CA PRO A 384 -9.46 13.09 -6.60
C PRO A 384 -8.18 13.43 -5.82
N THR A 385 -7.54 12.43 -5.24
CA THR A 385 -6.30 12.64 -4.48
C THR A 385 -5.08 12.36 -5.34
N TYR A 386 -4.01 13.12 -5.15
CA TYR A 386 -2.74 12.98 -5.86
C TYR A 386 -1.55 13.31 -4.96
N TRP A 387 -0.32 13.13 -5.47
CA TRP A 387 0.90 13.63 -4.82
C TRP A 387 1.55 14.67 -5.73
N ILE A 388 1.61 15.93 -5.30
CA ILE A 388 1.98 17.07 -6.15
C ILE A 388 3.36 16.91 -6.78
N TYR A 389 4.32 16.32 -6.08
CA TYR A 389 5.67 16.09 -6.62
C TYR A 389 5.67 15.08 -7.77
N HIS A 390 4.79 14.07 -7.72
CA HIS A 390 4.62 13.15 -8.84
C HIS A 390 3.92 13.82 -10.02
N GLU A 391 2.94 14.69 -9.77
CA GLU A 391 2.29 15.46 -10.84
C GLU A 391 3.24 16.46 -11.51
N ILE A 392 4.06 17.16 -10.74
CA ILE A 392 5.12 18.04 -11.26
C ILE A 392 6.12 17.23 -12.10
N TRP A 393 6.53 16.06 -11.62
CA TRP A 393 7.42 15.18 -12.39
C TRP A 393 6.79 14.76 -13.72
N ARG A 394 5.49 14.43 -13.75
CA ARG A 394 4.78 14.07 -14.98
C ARG A 394 4.75 15.20 -16.01
N LEU A 395 4.87 16.47 -15.59
CA LEU A 395 4.93 17.59 -16.52
C LEU A 395 6.14 17.51 -17.47
N THR A 396 7.24 16.88 -17.05
CA THR A 396 8.43 16.71 -17.92
C THR A 396 8.17 15.73 -19.08
N GLY A 397 7.12 14.92 -18.99
CA GLY A 397 6.73 13.93 -20.00
C GLY A 397 5.68 14.42 -20.99
N ILE A 398 5.17 15.65 -20.85
CA ILE A 398 4.10 16.18 -21.71
C ILE A 398 4.63 16.43 -23.13
N ARG A 399 3.93 15.87 -24.13
CA ARG A 399 4.25 15.99 -25.56
C ARG A 399 3.13 16.62 -26.38
N SER A 400 1.99 16.95 -25.77
CA SER A 400 0.85 17.54 -26.47
C SER A 400 0.04 18.46 -25.58
N TRP A 401 -0.70 19.38 -26.19
CA TRP A 401 -1.59 20.29 -25.47
C TRP A 401 -2.68 19.55 -24.69
N LYS A 402 -3.22 18.45 -25.24
CA LYS A 402 -4.21 17.60 -24.56
C LYS A 402 -3.65 16.99 -23.26
N GLN A 403 -2.40 16.55 -23.26
CA GLN A 403 -1.74 16.03 -22.04
C GLN A 403 -1.50 17.13 -21.00
N LEU A 404 -1.15 18.34 -21.44
CA LEU A 404 -1.00 19.48 -20.54
C LEU A 404 -2.34 19.88 -19.91
N GLN A 405 -3.40 19.98 -20.72
CA GLN A 405 -4.75 20.25 -20.23
C GLN A 405 -5.20 19.18 -19.22
N THR A 406 -4.90 17.91 -19.49
CA THR A 406 -5.21 16.81 -18.55
C THR A 406 -4.46 16.98 -17.23
N SER A 407 -3.16 17.28 -17.28
CA SER A 407 -2.33 17.47 -16.08
C SER A 407 -2.80 18.66 -15.25
N VAL A 408 -3.10 19.80 -15.90
CA VAL A 408 -3.66 20.98 -15.22
C VAL A 408 -5.02 20.66 -14.61
N ASN A 409 -5.90 19.95 -15.32
CA ASN A 409 -7.19 19.53 -14.79
C ASN A 409 -7.06 18.65 -13.54
N THR A 410 -6.09 17.72 -13.52
CA THR A 410 -5.79 16.89 -12.34
C THR A 410 -5.43 17.78 -11.14
N LEU A 411 -4.56 18.77 -11.32
CA LEU A 411 -4.13 19.67 -10.25
C LEU A 411 -5.27 20.55 -9.73
N VAL A 412 -6.09 21.09 -10.64
CA VAL A 412 -7.19 22.01 -10.30
C VAL A 412 -8.35 21.29 -9.63
N LYS A 413 -8.71 20.08 -10.11
CA LYS A 413 -9.85 19.32 -9.59
C LYS A 413 -9.51 18.50 -8.34
N GLY A 414 -8.26 18.07 -8.22
CA GLY A 414 -7.83 17.19 -7.15
C GLY A 414 -7.38 17.91 -5.88
N THR A 415 -6.83 17.13 -4.96
CA THR A 415 -6.21 17.60 -3.72
C THR A 415 -4.97 16.75 -3.41
N ASP A 416 -3.97 17.37 -2.76
CA ASP A 416 -2.76 16.66 -2.38
C ASP A 416 -3.03 15.71 -1.20
N ALA A 417 -2.52 14.49 -1.28
CA ALA A 417 -2.75 13.44 -0.29
C ALA A 417 -2.01 13.68 1.04
N ILE A 418 -0.99 14.55 1.06
CA ILE A 418 -0.17 14.83 2.25
C ILE A 418 -0.46 16.24 2.78
N TYR A 419 -0.43 17.26 1.92
CA TYR A 419 -0.65 18.63 2.34
C TYR A 419 -2.10 18.85 2.78
N ARG A 420 -2.26 19.30 4.02
CA ARG A 420 -3.50 19.86 4.52
C ARG A 420 -3.20 21.19 5.18
N PHE A 421 -4.09 22.13 4.97
CA PHE A 421 -3.89 23.48 5.49
C PHE A 421 -3.83 23.50 7.03
N GLU A 422 -4.63 22.67 7.70
CA GLU A 422 -4.69 22.59 9.16
C GLU A 422 -3.54 21.76 9.76
N ASP A 423 -2.88 20.94 8.94
CA ASP A 423 -1.77 20.07 9.32
C ASP A 423 -0.69 20.02 8.23
N PRO A 424 0.02 21.14 7.97
CA PRO A 424 0.88 21.30 6.79
C PRO A 424 2.29 20.74 6.99
N VAL A 425 2.71 20.52 8.24
CA VAL A 425 4.10 20.13 8.58
C VAL A 425 4.52 18.80 7.95
N PRO A 426 3.69 17.73 7.92
CA PRO A 426 4.05 16.49 7.23
C PRO A 426 4.43 16.67 5.75
N PHE A 427 3.79 17.61 5.05
CA PHE A 427 4.13 17.92 3.66
C PHE A 427 5.54 18.47 3.55
N PHE A 428 5.90 19.45 4.38
CA PHE A 428 7.24 20.02 4.35
C PHE A 428 8.30 18.97 4.72
N THR A 429 8.08 18.25 5.81
CA THR A 429 9.08 17.36 6.41
C THR A 429 9.27 16.07 5.62
N LEU A 430 8.26 15.54 4.94
CA LEU A 430 8.45 14.44 4.01
C LEU A 430 9.40 14.85 2.88
N HIS A 431 9.07 15.95 2.19
CA HIS A 431 9.79 16.37 0.98
C HIS A 431 11.17 16.96 1.27
N HIS A 432 11.37 17.59 2.44
CA HIS A 432 12.57 18.36 2.76
C HIS A 432 13.38 17.83 3.95
N TRP A 433 12.92 16.80 4.66
CA TRP A 433 13.73 16.06 5.64
C TRP A 433 13.85 14.57 5.29
N GLN A 434 12.73 13.84 5.28
CA GLN A 434 12.75 12.39 5.11
C GLN A 434 13.38 11.99 3.77
N ILE A 435 12.91 12.54 2.65
CA ILE A 435 13.44 12.20 1.32
C ILE A 435 14.91 12.64 1.15
N PRO A 436 15.30 13.89 1.49
CA PRO A 436 16.71 14.27 1.47
C PRO A 436 17.63 13.39 2.32
N LEU A 437 17.19 12.97 3.51
CA LEU A 437 18.00 12.06 4.34
C LEU A 437 18.18 10.69 3.70
N LEU A 438 17.13 10.15 3.08
CA LEU A 438 17.25 8.90 2.32
C LEU A 438 18.21 9.06 1.12
N LEU A 439 18.13 10.18 0.41
CA LEU A 439 19.03 10.51 -0.71
C LEU A 439 20.48 10.66 -0.25
N LEU A 440 20.73 11.37 0.86
CA LEU A 440 22.07 11.53 1.44
C LEU A 440 22.65 10.20 1.91
N LYS A 441 21.84 9.34 2.55
CA LYS A 441 22.28 7.98 2.94
C LYS A 441 22.61 7.12 1.72
N ASN A 442 21.79 7.21 0.67
CA ASN A 442 22.01 6.52 -0.59
C ASN A 442 23.29 7.02 -1.29
N LEU A 443 23.54 8.35 -1.25
CA LEU A 443 24.75 9.00 -1.76
C LEU A 443 26.02 8.50 -1.06
N GLN A 444 26.00 8.41 0.28
CA GLN A 444 27.11 7.88 1.06
C GLN A 444 27.45 6.43 0.70
N GLN A 445 26.44 5.64 0.32
CA GLN A 445 26.61 4.24 -0.07
C GLN A 445 26.85 4.05 -1.57
N LEU A 446 26.74 5.12 -2.38
CA LEU A 446 26.77 5.10 -3.85
C LEU A 446 25.85 4.04 -4.46
N LYS A 447 24.69 3.84 -3.83
CA LYS A 447 23.66 2.90 -4.31
C LYS A 447 22.82 3.58 -5.39
N GLY A 448 22.48 2.89 -6.47
CA GLY A 448 21.51 3.42 -7.43
C GLY A 448 20.07 3.37 -6.91
N TRP A 449 19.21 4.25 -7.42
CA TRP A 449 17.77 4.24 -7.16
C TRP A 449 16.98 4.56 -8.44
N VAL A 450 15.78 4.00 -8.54
CA VAL A 450 14.92 4.08 -9.74
C VAL A 450 14.00 5.29 -9.66
N LYS A 451 13.31 5.45 -8.52
CA LYS A 451 12.37 6.57 -8.30
C LYS A 451 12.19 6.87 -6.81
N ILE A 452 11.72 8.08 -6.52
CA ILE A 452 11.17 8.43 -5.21
C ILE A 452 9.68 8.09 -5.25
N ASP A 453 9.19 7.40 -4.23
CA ASP A 453 7.77 7.15 -4.07
C ASP A 453 7.25 7.87 -2.81
N PHE A 454 6.68 9.06 -3.01
CA PHE A 454 6.15 9.90 -1.92
C PHE A 454 4.93 9.28 -1.24
N ASN A 455 4.17 8.41 -1.92
CA ASN A 455 3.00 7.71 -1.34
C ASN A 455 3.42 6.76 -0.20
N ILE A 456 4.55 6.09 -0.36
CA ILE A 456 5.09 5.14 0.63
C ILE A 456 6.39 5.65 1.27
N GLY A 457 6.71 6.94 1.09
CA GLY A 457 7.83 7.64 1.71
C GLY A 457 9.20 6.98 1.56
N LYS A 458 9.49 6.36 0.40
CA LYS A 458 10.74 5.62 0.20
C LYS A 458 11.44 5.94 -1.13
N LEU A 459 12.72 5.61 -1.18
CA LEU A 459 13.47 5.45 -2.43
C LEU A 459 13.29 4.01 -2.92
N VAL A 460 12.98 3.82 -4.19
CA VAL A 460 12.96 2.49 -4.81
C VAL A 460 14.39 2.18 -5.27
N GLU A 461 15.09 1.28 -4.57
CA GLU A 461 16.46 0.85 -4.89
C GLU A 461 16.49 -0.09 -6.13
N LEU A 462 17.67 -0.23 -6.77
CA LEU A 462 17.86 -1.15 -7.89
C LEU A 462 17.74 -2.62 -7.40
N GLY A 463 16.73 -3.35 -7.89
CA GLY A 463 16.51 -4.77 -7.55
C GLY A 463 15.36 -5.04 -6.57
N GLY A 464 14.69 -4.00 -6.07
CA GLY A 464 13.61 -4.13 -5.10
C GLY A 464 14.09 -3.92 -3.66
N ASP A 465 13.27 -3.16 -2.93
CA ASP A 465 13.44 -2.57 -1.58
C ASP A 465 14.72 -1.78 -1.24
#